data_AF-A0A6G6STS2-F1
#
_entry.id   AF-A0A6G6STS2-F1
#
_cell.length_a   1.000
_cell.length_b   1.000
_cell.length_c   1.000
_cell.angle_alpha   90.00
_cell.angle_beta   90.00
_cell.angle_gamma   90.00
#
_symmetry.space_group_name_H-M   'P 1'
#
loop_
_entity.id
_entity.type
_entity.pdbx_description
1 polymer ?
#
loop_
_entity_poly.entity_id
_entity_poly.type
_entity_poly.pdbx_seq_one_letter_code
_entity_poly.pdbx_strand_id
1 'polypeptide(L)' 'MLKRHEMYNQALDFIQAPPKDCKINVIAPPPSFPVSRFTRSKGKLELGYRQGLEKGILFLENV' A
#
# COMPACT_ATOMS: atom_id res chain seq x y z
N MET A 1 6.14 -5.83 23.87
CA MET A 1 5.47 -4.61 23.35
C MET A 1 6.39 -3.38 23.27
N LEU A 2 7.60 -3.38 23.87
CA LEU A 2 8.47 -2.19 23.97
C LEU A 2 9.09 -1.64 22.66
N LYS A 3 9.10 -2.38 21.54
CA LYS A 3 9.81 -1.96 20.31
C LYS A 3 8.92 -1.61 19.12
N ARG A 4 7.60 -1.52 19.31
CA ARG A 4 6.66 -1.36 18.18
C ARG A 4 6.94 -0.08 17.37
N HIS A 5 7.26 1.02 18.04
CA HIS A 5 7.57 2.28 17.36
C HIS A 5 8.92 2.21 16.62
N GLU A 6 9.93 1.56 17.20
CA GLU A 6 11.24 1.37 16.57
C GLU A 6 11.10 0.59 15.26
N MET A 7 10.38 -0.54 15.32
CA MET A 7 10.14 -1.37 14.13
C MET A 7 9.33 -0.63 13.06
N TYR A 8 8.35 0.18 13.48
CA TYR A 8 7.55 0.98 12.53
C TYR A 8 8.41 2.02 11.81
N ASN A 9 9.23 2.77 12.55
CA ASN A 9 10.10 3.79 11.96
C ASN A 9 11.18 3.17 11.06
N GLN A 10 11.78 2.04 11.48
CA GLN A 10 12.73 1.30 10.64
C GLN A 10 12.10 0.84 9.31
N ALA A 11 10.83 0.42 9.33
CA ALA A 11 10.12 0.07 8.10
C ALA A 11 9.88 1.29 7.20
N LEU A 12 9.55 2.45 7.77
CA LEU A 12 9.43 3.70 7.00
C LEU A 12 10.76 4.11 6.38
N ASP A 13 11.85 4.03 7.14
CA ASP A 13 13.20 4.37 6.67
C ASP A 13 13.62 3.47 5.50
N PHE A 14 13.37 2.15 5.61
CA PHE A 14 13.62 1.20 4.53
C PHE A 14 12.80 1.51 3.26
N ILE A 15 11.53 1.91 3.41
CA ILE A 15 10.67 2.27 2.28
C ILE A 15 11.15 3.56 1.60
N GLN A 16 11.62 4.55 2.37
CA GLN A 16 12.09 5.84 1.84
C GLN A 16 13.49 5.77 1.24
N ALA A 17 14.37 4.96 1.83
CA ALA A 17 15.77 4.81 1.43
C ALA A 17 16.15 3.32 1.33
N PRO A 18 15.62 2.60 0.31
CA PRO A 18 15.95 1.19 0.14
C PRO A 18 17.44 1.00 -0.19
N PRO A 19 18.02 -0.17 0.16
CA PRO A 19 19.33 -0.57 -0.32
C PRO A 19 19.45 -0.52 -1.84
N LYS A 20 20.69 -0.35 -2.36
CA LYS A 20 20.93 -0.19 -3.81
C LYS A 20 20.50 -1.37 -4.67
N ASP A 21 20.49 -2.57 -4.08
CA ASP A 21 20.06 -3.82 -4.69
C ASP A 21 18.55 -4.09 -4.53
N CYS A 22 17.81 -3.16 -3.92
CA CYS A 22 16.38 -3.28 -3.67
C CYS A 22 15.60 -2.20 -4.45
N LYS A 23 14.60 -2.63 -5.22
CA LYS A 23 13.65 -1.74 -5.89
C LYS A 23 12.28 -1.84 -5.23
N ILE A 24 11.83 -0.75 -4.62
CA ILE A 24 10.49 -0.64 -4.04
C ILE A 24 9.57 0.07 -5.04
N ASN A 25 8.41 -0.52 -5.33
CA ASN A 25 7.36 0.10 -6.14
C ASN A 25 6.10 0.25 -5.27
N VAL A 26 5.67 1.50 -5.04
CA VAL A 26 4.56 1.80 -4.14
C VAL A 26 3.25 1.85 -4.92
N ILE A 27 2.33 0.95 -4.60
CA ILE A 27 0.95 0.98 -5.08
C ILE A 27 0.08 1.49 -3.94
N ALA A 28 -0.27 2.78 -4.01
CA ALA A 28 -1.13 3.44 -3.04
C ALA A 28 -2.46 3.85 -3.69
N PRO A 29 -3.57 3.84 -2.92
CA PRO A 29 -4.85 4.32 -3.42
C PRO A 29 -4.81 5.83 -3.70
N PRO A 30 -5.63 6.34 -4.64
CA PRO A 30 -5.69 7.77 -4.93
C PRO A 30 -6.32 8.57 -3.77
N PRO A 31 -6.17 9.91 -3.75
CA PRO A 31 -6.79 10.75 -2.72
C PRO A 31 -8.32 10.62 -2.63
N SER A 32 -8.98 10.24 -3.73
CA SER A 32 -10.43 10.03 -3.81
C SER A 32 -10.89 8.64 -3.33
N PHE A 33 -10.01 7.84 -2.72
CA PHE A 33 -10.31 6.48 -2.29
C PHE A 33 -11.43 6.45 -1.22
N PRO A 34 -12.54 5.72 -1.46
CA PRO A 34 -13.75 5.87 -0.65
C PRO A 34 -13.78 4.97 0.60
N VAL A 35 -12.74 4.16 0.84
CA VAL A 35 -12.67 3.22 1.96
C VAL A 35 -11.79 3.79 3.07
N SER A 36 -12.34 3.76 4.28
CA SER A 36 -11.67 4.11 5.54
C SER A 36 -11.80 2.97 6.56
N ARG A 37 -11.13 3.11 7.72
CA ARG A 37 -11.08 2.08 8.78
C ARG A 37 -12.45 1.51 9.18
N PHE A 38 -13.50 2.32 9.18
CA PHE A 38 -14.85 1.92 9.61
C PHE A 38 -15.81 1.66 8.45
N THR A 39 -15.33 1.62 7.21
CA THR A 39 -16.18 1.35 6.05
C THR A 39 -16.70 -0.08 6.09
N ARG A 40 -18.03 -0.23 6.11
CA ARG A 40 -18.72 -1.53 6.09
C ARG A 40 -19.56 -1.75 4.84
N SER A 41 -19.67 -0.72 3.98
CA SER A 41 -20.38 -0.85 2.70
C SER A 41 -19.64 -1.82 1.80
N LYS A 42 -20.27 -2.97 1.54
CA LYS A 42 -19.70 -4.02 0.69
C LYS A 42 -19.26 -3.48 -0.68
N GLY A 43 -20.09 -2.65 -1.32
CA GLY A 43 -19.77 -2.06 -2.62
C GLY A 43 -18.52 -1.17 -2.59
N LYS A 44 -18.34 -0.35 -1.54
CA LYS A 44 -17.12 0.46 -1.39
C LYS A 44 -15.87 -0.42 -1.16
N LEU A 45 -16.01 -1.48 -0.36
CA LEU A 45 -14.93 -2.43 -0.10
C LEU A 45 -14.53 -3.20 -1.36
N GLU A 46 -15.50 -3.69 -2.14
CA GLU A 46 -15.25 -4.37 -3.42
C GLU A 46 -14.60 -3.43 -4.44
N LEU A 47 -15.07 -2.18 -4.52
CA LEU A 47 -14.43 -1.17 -5.36
C LEU A 47 -12.97 -0.97 -4.97
N GLY A 48 -12.69 -0.79 -3.68
CA GLY A 48 -11.32 -0.58 -3.21
C GLY A 48 -10.41 -1.78 -3.45
N TYR A 49 -10.94 -3.00 -3.30
CA TYR A 49 -10.22 -4.24 -3.64
C TYR A 49 -9.87 -4.31 -5.13
N ARG A 50 -10.85 -4.07 -6.02
CA ARG A 50 -10.63 -4.11 -7.48
C ARG A 50 -9.60 -3.07 -7.92
N GLN A 51 -9.65 -1.86 -7.38
CA GLN A 51 -8.66 -0.82 -7.68
C GLN A 51 -7.23 -1.28 -7.34
N GLY A 52 -7.02 -1.92 -6.19
CA GLY A 52 -5.72 -2.46 -5.81
C GLY A 52 -5.26 -3.59 -6.75
N LEU A 53 -6.15 -4.52 -7.06
CA LEU A 53 -5.89 -5.64 -7.96
C LEU A 53 -5.48 -5.17 -9.37
N GLU A 54 -6.26 -4.27 -9.96
CA GLU A 54 -6.00 -3.70 -11.29
C GLU A 54 -4.65 -2.97 -11.33
N LYS A 55 -4.31 -2.19 -10.30
CA LYS A 55 -3.01 -1.50 -10.23
C LYS A 55 -1.85 -2.48 -10.09
N GLY A 56 -2.02 -3.57 -9.35
CA GLY A 56 -1.04 -4.64 -9.25
C GLY A 56 -0.80 -5.34 -10.59
N ILE A 57 -1.88 -5.70 -11.30
CA ILE A 57 -1.80 -6.31 -12.63
C ILE A 57 -1.10 -5.37 -13.61
N LEU A 58 -1.54 -4.11 -13.68
CA LEU A 58 -0.93 -3.11 -14.55
C LEU A 58 0.56 -2.93 -14.27
N PHE A 59 0.99 -2.98 -13.00
CA PHE A 59 2.41 -2.93 -12.68
C PHE A 59 3.17 -4.12 -13.28
N LEU A 60 2.65 -5.35 -13.15
CA LEU A 60 3.29 -6.55 -13.69
C LEU A 60 3.35 -6.55 -15.22
N GLU A 61 2.38 -5.96 -15.91
CA GLU A 61 2.37 -5.85 -17.37
C GLU A 61 3.40 -4.84 -17.92
N ASN A 62 3.82 -3.87 -17.11
CA ASN A 62 4.72 -2.79 -17.51
C ASN A 62 6.17 -2.97 -17.00
N VAL A 63 6.48 -4.11 -16.39
CA VAL A 63 7.82 -4.48 -15.90
C VAL A 63 8.45 -5.51 -16.83
#